data_AF-A0A023DHK2-F1
#
_entry.id   AF-A0A023DHK2-F1
#
_cell.length_a   1.000
_cell.length_b   1.000
_cell.length_c   1.000
_cell.angle_alpha   90.00
_cell.angle_beta   90.00
_cell.angle_gamma   90.00
#
_symmetry.space_group_name_H-M   'P 1'
#
loop_
_entity.id
_entity.type
_entity.pdbx_description
1 polymer ?
#
loop_
_entity_poly.entity_id
_entity_poly.type
_entity_poly.pdbx_seq_one_letter_code
_entity_poly.pdbx_strand_id
1 'polypeptide(L)'
;MVKAVMFDLDGTLLNRDDSIQKFIKYQYKRLQHWLSHISKEWYIARFIELDDRGYVWKDTVYQQIVKEFEIHGLTWEDLLEDYLKHFHQSCVPFPNLMWMLEELKRKSLKLGIITNGKGPFQMHSIFKLIYRFFGTIFIERRILSEKAGLRCI
;
A
#
# COMPACT_ATOMS: atom_id res chain seq x y z
N MET A 1 31.29 10.47 5.04
CA MET A 1 30.70 9.25 5.66
C MET A 1 29.18 9.38 5.63
N VAL A 2 28.47 8.32 5.23
CA VAL A 2 27.00 8.32 5.17
C VAL A 2 26.43 8.33 6.59
N LYS A 3 25.42 9.18 6.85
CA LYS A 3 24.79 9.35 8.17
C LYS A 3 23.32 8.90 8.22
N ALA A 4 22.69 8.78 7.04
CA ALA A 4 21.29 8.43 6.92
C ALA A 4 21.03 7.67 5.61
N VAL A 5 19.96 6.87 5.60
CA VAL A 5 19.41 6.21 4.42
C VAL A 5 17.94 6.57 4.33
N MET A 6 17.52 7.07 3.15
CA MET A 6 16.13 7.35 2.84
C MET A 6 15.63 6.27 1.88
N PHE A 7 14.47 5.72 2.18
CA PHE A 7 13.84 4.68 1.37
C PHE A 7 12.58 5.20 0.72
N ASP A 8 12.33 4.80 -0.52
CA ASP A 8 10.96 4.74 -1.02
C ASP A 8 10.19 3.61 -0.32
N LEU A 9 8.85 3.61 -0.42
CA LEU A 9 7.98 2.61 0.19
C LEU A 9 7.56 1.53 -0.79
N ASP A 10 6.73 1.90 -1.77
CA ASP A 10 6.10 0.97 -2.71
C ASP A 10 7.11 0.47 -3.75
N GLY A 11 7.34 -0.85 -3.81
CA GLY A 11 8.36 -1.42 -4.69
C GLY A 11 9.79 -1.35 -4.13
N THR A 12 9.97 -0.80 -2.92
CA THR A 12 11.28 -0.77 -2.22
C THR A 12 11.23 -1.49 -0.88
N LEU A 13 10.40 -1.05 0.06
CA LEU A 13 10.19 -1.72 1.36
C LEU A 13 8.98 -2.64 1.31
N LEU A 14 7.96 -2.25 0.56
CA LEU A 14 6.74 -3.02 0.32
C LEU A 14 6.80 -3.71 -1.05
N ASN A 15 6.61 -5.03 -1.08
CA ASN A 15 6.33 -5.74 -2.32
C ASN A 15 4.87 -5.46 -2.73
N ARG A 16 4.70 -4.36 -3.48
CA ARG A 16 3.39 -3.84 -3.87
C ARG A 16 2.60 -4.84 -4.70
N ASP A 17 3.27 -5.50 -5.65
CA ASP A 17 2.62 -6.42 -6.58
C ASP A 17 2.03 -7.62 -5.84
N ASP A 18 2.83 -8.27 -4.98
CA ASP A 18 2.33 -9.38 -4.15
C ASP A 18 1.24 -8.93 -3.18
N SER A 19 1.33 -7.70 -2.68
CA SER A 19 0.34 -7.14 -1.75
C SER A 19 -1.00 -6.87 -2.42
N ILE A 20 -0.98 -6.29 -3.63
CA ILE A 20 -2.18 -6.06 -4.44
C ILE A 20 -2.79 -7.38 -4.85
N GLN A 21 -1.98 -8.33 -5.34
CA GLN A 21 -2.47 -9.66 -5.70
C GLN A 21 -3.12 -10.38 -4.52
N LYS A 22 -2.50 -10.33 -3.34
CA LYS A 22 -3.03 -10.92 -2.12
C LYS A 22 -4.33 -10.21 -1.71
N PHE A 23 -4.34 -8.88 -1.76
CA PHE A 23 -5.51 -8.09 -1.39
C PHE A 23 -6.71 -8.39 -2.27
N ILE A 24 -6.56 -8.33 -3.59
CA ILE A 24 -7.69 -8.44 -4.51
C ILE A 24 -8.33 -9.84 -4.44
N LYS A 25 -7.51 -10.88 -4.19
CA LYS A 25 -7.98 -12.24 -3.90
C LYS A 25 -8.86 -12.30 -2.65
N TYR A 26 -8.51 -11.55 -1.61
CA TYR A 26 -9.30 -11.49 -0.37
C TYR A 26 -10.52 -10.59 -0.48
N GLN A 27 -10.43 -9.46 -1.19
CA GLN A 27 -11.58 -8.61 -1.47
C GLN A 27 -12.66 -9.39 -2.22
N TYR A 28 -12.28 -10.12 -3.27
CA TYR A 28 -13.19 -11.00 -4.01
C TYR A 28 -13.90 -12.01 -3.08
N LYS A 29 -13.15 -12.62 -2.15
CA LYS A 29 -13.71 -13.57 -1.18
C LYS A 29 -14.66 -12.91 -0.19
N ARG A 30 -14.32 -11.73 0.35
CA ARG A 30 -15.18 -11.00 1.30
C ARG A 30 -16.50 -10.56 0.66
N LEU A 31 -16.42 -10.14 -0.60
CA LEU A 31 -17.54 -9.55 -1.34
C LEU A 31 -18.18 -10.56 -2.31
N GLN A 32 -17.93 -11.86 -2.11
CA GLN A 32 -18.37 -12.92 -3.01
C GLN A 32 -19.88 -12.89 -3.25
N HIS A 33 -20.68 -12.45 -2.28
CA HIS A 33 -22.13 -12.30 -2.46
C HIS A 33 -22.49 -11.43 -3.67
N TRP A 34 -21.77 -10.33 -3.88
CA TRP A 34 -22.00 -9.39 -4.98
C TRP A 34 -21.16 -9.68 -6.23
N LEU A 35 -20.05 -10.41 -6.08
CA LEU A 35 -19.08 -10.64 -7.16
C LEU A 35 -19.16 -12.04 -7.78
N SER A 36 -20.00 -12.93 -7.24
CA SER A 36 -20.04 -14.36 -7.62
C SER A 36 -20.39 -14.64 -9.08
N HIS A 37 -21.01 -13.69 -9.79
CA HIS A 37 -21.29 -13.80 -11.22
C HIS A 37 -20.06 -13.56 -12.11
N ILE A 38 -18.97 -13.04 -11.55
CA ILE A 38 -17.73 -12.75 -12.25
C ILE A 38 -16.73 -13.88 -12.00
N SER A 39 -15.94 -14.30 -12.99
CA SER A 39 -14.81 -15.18 -12.70
C SER A 39 -13.82 -14.47 -11.78
N LYS A 40 -13.40 -15.16 -10.71
CA LYS A 40 -12.37 -14.65 -9.80
C LYS A 40 -11.09 -14.29 -10.54
N GLU A 41 -10.67 -15.14 -11.48
CA GLU A 41 -9.45 -14.95 -12.27
C GLU A 41 -9.57 -13.69 -13.13
N TRP A 42 -10.72 -13.47 -13.75
CA TRP A 42 -10.98 -12.27 -14.56
C TRP A 42 -11.05 -11.01 -13.73
N TYR A 43 -11.74 -11.03 -12.59
CA TYR A 43 -11.81 -9.89 -11.67
C TYR A 43 -10.41 -9.46 -11.21
N ILE A 44 -9.57 -10.43 -10.83
CA ILE A 44 -8.19 -10.18 -10.39
C ILE A 44 -7.35 -9.65 -11.54
N ALA A 45 -7.37 -10.30 -12.69
CA ALA A 45 -6.56 -9.91 -13.85
C ALA A 45 -6.92 -8.50 -14.30
N ARG A 46 -8.22 -8.20 -14.39
CA ARG A 46 -8.70 -6.89 -14.84
C ARG A 46 -8.35 -5.79 -13.86
N PHE A 47 -8.47 -6.04 -12.56
CA PHE A 47 -8.03 -5.08 -11.54
C PHE A 47 -6.55 -4.74 -11.67
N ILE A 48 -5.69 -5.75 -11.84
CA ILE A 48 -4.23 -5.55 -11.95
C ILE A 48 -3.86 -4.76 -13.22
N GLU A 49 -4.54 -5.04 -14.32
CA GLU A 49 -4.36 -4.30 -15.57
C GLU A 49 -4.73 -2.83 -15.41
N LEU A 50 -5.91 -2.55 -14.84
CA LEU A 50 -6.42 -1.19 -14.63
C LEU A 50 -5.64 -0.40 -13.59
N ASP A 51 -5.11 -1.08 -12.58
CA ASP A 51 -4.23 -0.48 -11.56
C ASP A 51 -2.96 0.14 -12.17
N ASP A 52 -2.51 -0.38 -13.31
CA ASP A 52 -1.32 0.07 -14.04
C ASP A 52 -0.13 0.32 -13.11
N ARG A 53 0.27 -0.70 -12.35
CA ARG A 53 1.36 -0.62 -11.35
C ARG A 53 1.20 0.52 -10.33
N GLY A 54 -0.02 1.02 -10.13
CA GLY A 54 -0.33 2.13 -9.23
C GLY A 54 -0.34 3.51 -9.87
N TYR A 55 -0.18 3.64 -11.18
CA TYR A 55 -0.37 4.90 -11.90
C TYR A 55 -1.84 5.34 -11.92
N VAL A 56 -2.78 4.40 -11.83
CA VAL A 56 -4.21 4.69 -11.76
C VAL A 56 -4.72 4.53 -10.33
N TRP A 57 -5.41 5.57 -9.84
CA TRP A 57 -5.96 5.55 -8.50
C TRP A 57 -7.21 4.66 -8.41
N LYS A 58 -7.47 4.13 -7.21
CA LYS A 58 -8.46 3.07 -7.00
C LYS A 58 -9.89 3.49 -7.26
N ASP A 59 -10.20 4.79 -7.15
CA ASP A 59 -11.49 5.33 -7.57
C ASP A 59 -11.78 4.99 -9.05
N THR A 60 -10.83 5.31 -9.92
CA THR A 60 -10.92 5.12 -11.37
C THR A 60 -10.95 3.64 -11.72
N VAL A 61 -10.10 2.83 -11.09
CA VAL A 61 -10.10 1.37 -11.26
C VAL A 61 -11.46 0.76 -10.90
N TYR A 62 -12.00 1.10 -9.72
CA TYR A 62 -13.26 0.51 -9.26
C TYR A 62 -14.47 1.02 -10.04
N GLN A 63 -14.49 2.28 -10.46
CA GLN A 63 -15.53 2.81 -11.36
C GLN A 63 -15.59 2.00 -12.65
N GLN A 64 -14.43 1.68 -13.24
CA GLN A 64 -14.35 0.90 -14.45
C GLN A 64 -14.75 -0.56 -14.23
N ILE A 65 -14.32 -1.20 -13.14
CA ILE A 65 -14.71 -2.57 -12.78
C ILE A 65 -16.23 -2.71 -12.60
N VAL A 66 -16.86 -1.80 -11.85
CA VAL A 66 -18.32 -1.83 -11.62
C VAL A 66 -19.07 -1.71 -12.94
N LYS A 67 -18.60 -0.84 -13.84
CA LYS A 67 -19.19 -0.64 -15.16
C LYS A 67 -19.00 -1.85 -16.07
N GLU A 68 -17.78 -2.39 -16.17
CA GLU A 68 -17.44 -3.47 -17.11
C GLU A 68 -18.08 -4.81 -16.73
N PHE A 69 -18.19 -5.10 -15.43
CA PHE A 69 -18.77 -6.35 -14.95
C PHE A 69 -20.24 -6.24 -14.53
N GLU A 70 -20.87 -5.08 -14.80
CA GLU A 70 -22.26 -4.80 -14.46
C GLU A 70 -22.59 -5.19 -13.00
N ILE A 71 -21.75 -4.76 -12.05
CA ILE A 71 -21.91 -5.13 -10.65
C ILE A 71 -23.15 -4.43 -10.07
N HIS A 72 -24.08 -5.21 -9.53
CA HIS A 72 -25.30 -4.72 -8.90
C HIS A 72 -25.26 -4.88 -7.37
N GLY A 73 -25.81 -3.90 -6.65
CA GLY A 73 -25.90 -3.94 -5.18
C GLY A 73 -24.59 -3.65 -4.44
N LEU A 74 -23.52 -3.31 -5.17
CA LEU A 74 -22.22 -2.89 -4.65
C LEU A 74 -21.69 -1.75 -5.52
N THR A 75 -21.41 -0.60 -4.91
CA THR A 75 -20.92 0.59 -5.60
C THR A 75 -19.39 0.59 -5.73
N TRP A 76 -18.83 1.48 -6.55
CA TRP A 76 -17.38 1.61 -6.64
C TRP A 76 -16.80 2.24 -5.36
N GLU A 77 -17.59 3.08 -4.67
CA GLU A 77 -17.27 3.63 -3.37
C GLU A 77 -17.15 2.55 -2.31
N ASP A 78 -18.06 1.56 -2.30
CA ASP A 78 -18.01 0.42 -1.37
C ASP A 78 -16.73 -0.43 -1.59
N LEU A 79 -16.39 -0.68 -2.85
CA LEU A 79 -15.15 -1.38 -3.22
C LEU A 79 -13.90 -0.60 -2.79
N LEU A 80 -13.92 0.71 -2.98
CA LEU A 80 -12.85 1.60 -2.55
C LEU A 80 -12.75 1.62 -1.02
N GLU A 81 -13.86 1.70 -0.30
CA GLU A 81 -13.87 1.66 1.17
C GLU A 81 -13.29 0.33 1.69
N ASP A 82 -13.68 -0.81 1.12
CA ASP A 82 -13.10 -2.11 1.46
C ASP A 82 -11.58 -2.13 1.21
N TYR A 83 -11.10 -1.53 0.11
CA TYR A 83 -9.67 -1.35 -0.14
C TYR A 83 -8.99 -0.55 0.95
N LEU A 84 -9.51 0.64 1.25
CA LEU A 84 -8.96 1.54 2.26
C LEU A 84 -8.91 0.88 3.65
N LYS A 85 -9.93 0.07 3.96
CA LYS A 85 -10.09 -0.60 5.24
C LYS A 85 -9.23 -1.85 5.37
N HIS A 86 -9.02 -2.62 4.30
CA HIS A 86 -8.45 -3.97 4.40
C HIS A 86 -7.12 -4.18 3.67
N PHE A 87 -6.66 -3.26 2.82
CA PHE A 87 -5.40 -3.40 2.07
C PHE A 87 -4.20 -3.70 2.97
N HIS A 88 -4.13 -3.01 4.12
CA HIS A 88 -3.06 -3.17 5.11
C HIS A 88 -2.84 -4.62 5.58
N GLN A 89 -3.88 -5.47 5.56
CA GLN A 89 -3.80 -6.87 6.00
C GLN A 89 -3.13 -7.78 4.97
N SER A 90 -3.01 -7.28 3.73
CA SER A 90 -2.48 -8.02 2.59
C SER A 90 -1.07 -7.59 2.22
N CYS A 91 -0.55 -6.58 2.88
CA CYS A 91 0.82 -6.10 2.73
C CYS A 91 1.88 -7.21 2.92
N VAL A 92 2.82 -7.29 1.97
CA VAL A 92 3.92 -8.25 1.94
C VAL A 92 5.26 -7.49 1.87
N PRO A 93 6.15 -7.64 2.86
CA PRO A 93 7.49 -7.06 2.77
C PRO A 93 8.37 -7.84 1.79
N PHE A 94 9.41 -7.20 1.23
CA PHE A 94 10.43 -7.94 0.50
C PHE A 94 11.22 -8.89 1.41
N PRO A 95 11.76 -10.01 0.87
CA PRO A 95 12.67 -10.86 1.61
C PRO A 95 13.83 -10.08 2.22
N ASN A 96 14.26 -10.47 3.41
CA ASN A 96 15.37 -9.85 4.15
C ASN A 96 15.16 -8.37 4.55
N LEU A 97 13.97 -7.78 4.33
CA LEU A 97 13.67 -6.40 4.73
C LEU A 97 14.04 -6.12 6.19
N MET A 98 13.58 -6.99 7.10
CA MET A 98 13.81 -6.84 8.53
C MET A 98 15.29 -6.91 8.89
N TRP A 99 16.00 -7.89 8.32
CA TRP A 99 17.43 -8.06 8.53
C TRP A 99 18.23 -6.84 8.02
N MET A 100 17.89 -6.32 6.84
CA MET A 100 18.51 -5.11 6.29
C MET A 100 18.30 -3.91 7.22
N LEU A 101 17.07 -3.69 7.71
CA LEU A 101 16.76 -2.57 8.61
C LEU A 101 17.51 -2.70 9.95
N GLU A 102 17.63 -3.90 10.49
CA GLU A 102 18.41 -4.20 11.70
C GLU A 102 19.91 -3.90 11.50
N GLU A 103 20.47 -4.32 10.37
CA GLU A 103 21.88 -4.08 10.04
C GLU A 103 22.20 -2.59 9.88
N LEU A 104 21.33 -1.84 9.23
CA LEU A 104 21.51 -0.39 9.08
C LEU A 104 21.42 0.34 10.42
N LYS A 105 20.53 -0.11 11.32
CA LYS A 105 20.45 0.39 12.69
C LYS A 105 21.69 0.07 13.51
N ARG A 106 22.23 -1.14 13.40
CA ARG A 106 23.46 -1.56 14.07
C ARG A 106 24.65 -0.67 13.68
N LYS A 107 24.65 -0.20 12.43
CA LYS A 107 25.63 0.79 11.92
C LYS A 107 25.35 2.23 12.35
N SER A 108 24.39 2.46 13.25
CA SER A 108 23.97 3.77 13.75
C SER A 108 23.51 4.74 12.66
N LEU A 109 22.99 4.22 11.54
CA LEU A 109 22.41 5.04 10.48
C LEU A 109 20.99 5.48 10.84
N LYS A 110 20.67 6.74 10.54
CA LYS A 110 19.29 7.24 10.61
C LYS A 110 18.50 6.73 9.41
N LEU A 111 17.31 6.19 9.63
CA LEU A 111 16.44 5.69 8.58
C LEU A 111 15.24 6.60 8.42
N GLY A 112 14.91 6.94 7.18
CA GLY A 112 13.69 7.65 6.82
C GLY A 112 13.01 7.04 5.61
N ILE A 113 11.73 7.38 5.43
CA ILE A 113 10.93 7.00 4.26
C ILE A 113 10.55 8.28 3.51
N ILE A 114 10.55 8.25 2.18
CA ILE A 114 10.02 9.28 1.28
C ILE A 114 9.04 8.57 0.35
N THR A 115 7.76 8.92 0.37
CA THR A 115 6.78 8.28 -0.52
C THR A 115 5.73 9.26 -1.03
N ASN A 116 5.32 9.04 -2.28
CA ASN A 116 4.26 9.78 -2.97
C ASN A 116 2.87 9.15 -2.75
N GLY A 117 2.80 8.06 -1.96
CA GLY A 117 1.54 7.38 -1.66
C GLY A 117 0.50 8.33 -1.07
N LYS A 118 -0.71 8.32 -1.65
CA LYS A 118 -1.86 9.10 -1.16
C LYS A 118 -2.39 8.53 0.16
N GLY A 119 -1.70 8.80 1.28
CA GLY A 119 -2.26 8.61 2.61
C GLY A 119 -1.27 8.13 3.69
N PRO A 120 -0.90 8.99 4.65
CA PRO A 120 -0.25 8.58 5.89
C PRO A 120 -1.08 7.60 6.73
N PHE A 121 -2.41 7.64 6.57
CA PHE A 121 -3.34 6.89 7.42
C PHE A 121 -3.63 5.46 6.93
N GLN A 122 -3.39 5.15 5.65
CA GLN A 122 -3.78 3.90 5.00
C GLN A 122 -2.74 2.77 5.13
N MET A 123 -1.52 3.07 5.55
CA MET A 123 -0.41 2.12 5.56
C MET A 123 -0.08 1.56 6.96
N HIS A 124 -1.06 1.54 7.86
CA HIS A 124 -0.85 1.24 9.28
C HIS A 124 -0.19 -0.12 9.56
N SER A 125 -0.29 -1.13 8.70
CA SER A 125 0.25 -2.47 9.01
C SER A 125 1.71 -2.70 8.64
N ILE A 126 2.16 -2.27 7.46
CA ILE A 126 3.61 -2.28 7.17
C ILE A 126 4.30 -1.28 8.06
N PHE A 127 3.70 -0.09 8.25
CA PHE A 127 4.23 0.82 9.24
C PHE A 127 4.28 0.12 10.60
N LYS A 128 3.25 -0.55 11.13
CA LYS A 128 3.41 -1.29 12.39
C LYS A 128 4.57 -2.30 12.39
N LEU A 129 4.82 -3.00 11.29
CA LEU A 129 5.93 -3.96 11.18
C LEU A 129 7.31 -3.28 11.19
N ILE A 130 7.47 -2.16 10.48
CA ILE A 130 8.78 -1.52 10.25
C ILE A 130 8.99 -0.21 11.02
N TYR A 131 7.94 0.38 11.59
CA TYR A 131 7.93 1.71 12.24
C TYR A 131 8.95 1.79 13.37
N ARG A 132 9.15 0.68 14.11
CA ARG A 132 10.18 0.60 15.16
C ARG A 132 11.60 0.90 14.66
N PHE A 133 11.85 0.76 13.35
CA PHE A 133 13.12 1.08 12.72
C PHE A 133 13.22 2.52 12.22
N PHE A 134 12.12 3.24 12.03
CA PHE A 134 12.16 4.58 11.43
C PHE A 134 12.01 5.64 12.51
N GLY A 135 12.91 6.65 12.48
CA GLY A 135 12.84 7.79 13.41
C GLY A 135 12.13 9.00 12.81
N THR A 136 11.89 9.03 11.50
CA THR A 136 11.22 10.11 10.77
C THR A 136 10.66 9.55 9.45
N ILE A 137 9.46 9.96 9.07
CA ILE A 137 8.79 9.56 7.83
C ILE A 137 8.40 10.84 7.07
N PHE A 138 8.83 10.93 5.82
CA PHE A 138 8.45 11.98 4.89
C PHE A 138 7.42 11.44 3.92
N ILE A 139 6.28 12.12 3.84
CA ILE A 139 5.27 11.87 2.82
C ILE A 139 5.20 13.16 2.03
N GLU A 140 5.13 13.09 0.71
CA GLU A 140 5.23 14.24 -0.21
C GLU A 140 4.27 15.41 0.13
N ARG A 141 3.26 15.19 0.99
CA ARG A 141 2.35 16.23 1.53
C ARG A 141 2.40 16.47 3.05
N ARG A 142 3.24 15.76 3.83
CA ARG A 142 3.37 15.95 5.30
C ARG A 142 4.63 15.32 5.89
N ILE A 143 5.30 16.03 6.80
CA ILE A 143 6.33 15.45 7.68
C ILE A 143 5.62 14.77 8.87
N LEU A 144 5.90 13.49 9.10
CA LEU A 144 5.63 12.81 10.37
C LEU A 144 6.97 12.52 11.04
N SER A 145 7.33 13.35 12.02
CA SER A 145 8.54 13.15 12.82
C SER A 145 8.18 13.22 14.29
N GLU A 146 8.64 12.23 15.07
CA GLU A 146 8.54 12.29 16.53
C GLU A 146 9.58 13.25 17.15
N LYS A 147 10.63 13.68 16.42
CA LYS A 147 11.74 14.47 17.00
C LYS A 147 12.47 15.47 16.08
N ALA A 148 12.04 15.75 14.86
CA ALA A 148 12.76 16.70 14.02
C ALA A 148 12.02 18.05 13.93
N GLY A 149 12.64 19.09 14.49
CA GLY A 149 12.34 20.49 14.20
C GLY A 149 12.70 20.88 12.76
N LEU A 150 12.19 20.13 11.78
CA LEU A 150 12.27 20.42 10.37
C LEU A 150 10.97 21.10 9.95
N ARG A 151 11.04 22.41 9.70
CA ARG A 151 9.99 23.15 9.00
C ARG A 151 10.06 22.80 7.52
N CYS A 152 8.95 22.28 6.96
CA CYS A 152 8.72 22.37 5.52
C CYS A 152 8.52 23.85 5.17
N ILE A 153 9.31 24.35 4.22
CA ILE A 153 8.97 25.48 3.37
C ILE A 153 8.01 25.00 2.28
#